data_AF-V6SIC8-F1
#
_entry.id   AF-V6SIC8-F1
#
_cell.length_a   1.000
_cell.length_b   1.000
_cell.length_c   1.000
_cell.angle_alpha   90.00
_cell.angle_beta   90.00
_cell.angle_gamma   90.00
#
_symmetry.space_group_name_H-M   'P 1'
#
loop_
_entity.id
_entity.type
_entity.pdbx_description
1 polymer ?
#
loop_
_entity_poly.entity_id
_entity_poly.type
_entity_poly.pdbx_seq_one_letter_code
_entity_poly.pdbx_strand_id
1 'polypeptide(L)'
;MPFENLKEKAGDIQANLKNAIDSNTEYYKLWLFKVFMKSTTMIVRVLLMLVFFLFFLFFASIGLALYLGKLMDNTVLGFLAVSVFYLIMVLIAYLIKDKIVEGSMLQKFSKIFFNE
;
A
#
# COMPACT_ATOMS: atom_id res chain seq x y z
N MET A 1 -22.94 4.98 -35.67
CA MET A 1 -22.93 4.22 -34.40
C MET A 1 -22.08 4.99 -33.39
N PRO A 2 -22.49 5.15 -32.12
CA PRO A 2 -21.78 5.99 -31.14
C PRO A 2 -20.38 5.47 -30.77
N PHE A 3 -20.12 4.17 -30.96
CA PHE A 3 -18.83 3.53 -30.73
C PHE A 3 -17.75 3.90 -31.77
N GLU A 4 -18.13 4.28 -32.98
CA GLU A 4 -17.20 4.67 -34.05
C GLU A 4 -16.53 6.01 -33.74
N ASN A 5 -17.32 6.99 -33.28
CA ASN A 5 -16.82 8.31 -32.87
C ASN A 5 -15.91 8.24 -31.62
N LEU A 6 -16.15 7.28 -30.72
CA LEU A 6 -15.28 7.03 -29.57
C LEU A 6 -13.95 6.40 -30.00
N LYS A 7 -13.99 5.48 -30.97
CA LYS A 7 -12.79 4.83 -31.50
C LYS A 7 -11.92 5.81 -32.29
N GLU A 8 -12.55 6.72 -33.04
CA GLU A 8 -11.88 7.79 -33.77
C GLU A 8 -11.25 8.81 -32.81
N LYS A 9 -12.00 9.31 -31.81
CA LYS A 9 -11.45 10.18 -30.75
C LYS A 9 -10.34 9.51 -29.94
N ALA A 10 -10.47 8.23 -29.62
CA ALA A 10 -9.43 7.49 -28.90
C ALA A 10 -8.15 7.33 -29.74
N GLY A 11 -8.30 7.11 -31.06
CA GLY A 11 -7.19 7.10 -32.01
C GLY A 11 -6.47 8.44 -32.09
N ASP A 12 -7.23 9.54 -32.16
CA ASP A 12 -6.68 10.90 -32.18
C ASP A 12 -6.02 11.30 -30.85
N ILE A 13 -6.60 10.91 -29.71
CA ILE A 13 -5.98 11.12 -28.40
C ILE A 13 -4.67 10.36 -28.32
N GLN A 14 -4.62 9.11 -28.79
CA GLN A 14 -3.40 8.31 -28.79
C GLN A 14 -2.34 8.86 -29.75
N ALA A 15 -2.73 9.37 -30.92
CA ALA A 15 -1.84 10.02 -31.87
C ALA A 15 -1.28 11.35 -31.33
N ASN A 16 -2.12 12.16 -30.68
CA ASN A 16 -1.72 13.42 -30.05
C ASN A 16 -0.86 13.19 -28.80
N LEU A 17 -1.13 12.16 -28.01
CA LEU A 17 -0.26 11.75 -26.90
C LEU A 17 1.11 11.33 -27.43
N LYS A 18 1.15 10.54 -28.51
CA LYS A 18 2.38 10.05 -29.12
C LYS A 18 3.21 11.19 -29.69
N ASN A 19 2.58 12.14 -30.39
CA ASN A 19 3.24 13.34 -30.91
C ASN A 19 3.66 14.32 -29.80
N ALA A 20 2.87 14.46 -28.72
CA ALA A 20 3.23 15.29 -27.57
C ALA A 20 4.36 14.69 -26.72
N ILE A 21 4.46 13.36 -26.67
CA ILE A 21 5.56 12.63 -26.04
C ILE A 21 6.82 12.66 -26.93
N ASP A 22 6.67 12.53 -28.25
CA ASP A 22 7.77 12.54 -29.22
C ASP A 22 8.38 13.94 -29.44
N SER A 23 7.56 14.99 -29.43
CA SER A 23 8.04 16.37 -29.61
C SER A 23 8.74 16.96 -28.37
N ASN A 24 8.63 16.31 -27.20
CA ASN A 24 9.16 16.80 -25.92
C ASN A 24 9.88 15.70 -25.12
N THR A 25 10.54 14.78 -25.83
CA THR A 25 11.25 13.60 -25.28
C THR A 25 12.27 13.94 -24.19
N GLU A 26 12.96 15.07 -24.27
CA GLU A 26 13.83 15.58 -23.21
C GLU A 26 13.08 15.96 -21.93
N TYR A 27 11.90 16.58 -22.08
CA TYR A 27 11.10 17.04 -20.95
C TYR A 27 10.53 15.87 -20.15
N TYR A 28 10.05 14.81 -20.83
CA TYR A 28 9.58 13.59 -20.18
C TYR A 28 10.71 12.78 -19.55
N LYS A 29 11.88 12.69 -20.19
CA LYS A 29 13.07 12.08 -19.57
C LYS A 29 13.46 12.79 -18.28
N LEU A 30 13.51 14.12 -18.28
CA LEU A 30 13.84 14.92 -17.10
C LEU A 30 12.75 14.85 -16.02
N TRP A 31 11.47 14.86 -16.41
CA TRP A 31 10.36 14.73 -15.47
C TRP A 31 10.30 13.35 -14.83
N LEU A 32 10.43 12.27 -15.62
CA LEU A 32 10.56 10.91 -15.10
C LEU A 32 11.77 10.81 -14.18
N PHE A 33 12.95 11.29 -14.59
CA PHE A 33 14.15 11.30 -13.76
C PHE A 33 13.95 12.08 -12.45
N LYS A 34 13.25 13.21 -12.49
CA LYS A 34 12.92 14.03 -11.31
C LYS A 34 11.90 13.35 -10.41
N VAL A 35 10.91 12.64 -10.96
CA VAL A 35 9.94 11.83 -10.22
C VAL A 35 10.61 10.61 -9.60
N PHE A 36 11.50 9.93 -10.31
CA PHE A 36 12.31 8.83 -9.79
C PHE A 36 13.22 9.34 -8.67
N MET A 37 14.00 10.40 -8.89
CA MET A 37 14.88 10.97 -7.87
C MET A 37 14.12 11.45 -6.63
N LYS A 38 12.99 12.15 -6.80
CA LYS A 38 12.17 12.65 -5.70
C LYS A 38 11.39 11.53 -4.98
N SER A 39 10.99 10.49 -5.72
CA SER A 39 10.38 9.29 -5.14
C SER A 39 11.41 8.46 -4.39
N THR A 40 12.64 8.30 -4.89
CA THR A 40 13.69 7.52 -4.23
C THR A 40 13.94 8.05 -2.82
N THR A 41 14.06 9.36 -2.63
CA THR A 41 14.27 9.91 -1.28
C THR A 41 13.07 9.69 -0.37
N MET A 42 11.84 9.81 -0.87
CA MET A 42 10.63 9.55 -0.07
C MET A 42 10.43 8.07 0.24
N ILE A 43 10.58 7.19 -0.76
CA ILE A 43 10.49 5.74 -0.64
C ILE A 43 11.54 5.23 0.34
N VAL A 44 12.80 5.66 0.20
CA VAL A 44 13.87 5.28 1.13
C VAL A 44 13.53 5.71 2.54
N ARG A 45 13.04 6.94 2.75
CA ARG A 45 12.67 7.43 4.09
C ARG A 45 11.51 6.65 4.71
N VAL A 46 10.49 6.33 3.94
CA VAL A 46 9.35 5.50 4.37
C VAL A 46 9.81 4.07 4.66
N LEU A 47 10.63 3.49 3.79
CA LEU A 47 11.17 2.14 3.95
C LEU A 47 12.06 2.05 5.19
N LEU A 48 12.92 3.04 5.42
CA LEU A 48 13.73 3.13 6.63
C LEU A 48 12.84 3.17 7.88
N MET A 49 11.84 4.06 7.89
CA MET A 49 10.90 4.20 9.01
C MET A 49 10.12 2.90 9.26
N LEU A 50 9.67 2.23 8.19
CA LEU A 50 8.98 0.95 8.26
C LEU A 50 9.89 -0.12 8.88
N VAL A 51 11.14 -0.21 8.44
CA VAL A 51 12.11 -1.18 8.97
C VAL A 51 12.38 -0.92 10.45
N PHE A 52 12.63 0.33 10.86
CA PHE A 52 12.80 0.67 12.27
C PHE A 52 11.55 0.37 13.11
N PHE A 53 10.37 0.62 12.56
CA PHE A 53 9.10 0.29 13.21
C PHE A 53 8.93 -1.23 13.39
N LEU A 54 9.27 -2.02 12.38
CA LEU A 54 9.28 -3.49 12.47
C LEU A 54 10.25 -3.98 13.56
N PHE A 55 11.46 -3.42 13.61
CA PHE A 55 12.43 -3.75 14.66
C PHE A 55 11.89 -3.42 16.03
N PHE A 56 11.32 -2.23 16.22
CA PHE A 56 10.70 -1.84 17.48
C PHE A 56 9.61 -2.84 17.89
N LEU A 57 8.71 -3.20 16.97
CA LEU A 57 7.64 -4.16 17.24
C LEU A 57 8.17 -5.55 17.58
N PHE A 58 9.23 -5.98 16.90
CA PHE A 58 9.90 -7.25 17.13
C PHE A 58 10.51 -7.32 18.54
N PHE A 59 11.29 -6.31 18.93
CA PHE A 59 11.85 -6.24 20.28
C PHE A 59 10.79 -6.08 21.35
N ALA A 60 9.74 -5.30 21.11
CA ALA A 60 8.61 -5.15 22.02
C ALA A 60 7.88 -6.49 22.25
N SER A 61 7.67 -7.26 21.18
CA SER A 61 7.07 -8.60 21.25
C SER A 61 7.89 -9.57 22.08
N ILE A 62 9.21 -9.60 21.87
CA ILE A 62 10.13 -10.43 22.66
C ILE A 62 10.11 -9.99 24.13
N GLY A 63 10.16 -8.69 24.41
CA GLY A 63 10.11 -8.14 25.76
C GLY A 63 8.83 -8.53 26.49
N LEU A 64 7.67 -8.43 25.81
CA LEU A 64 6.37 -8.87 26.33
C LEU A 64 6.37 -10.38 26.61
N ALA A 65 6.85 -11.20 25.68
CA ALA A 65 6.89 -12.64 25.85
C ALA A 65 7.77 -13.06 27.03
N LEU A 66 8.93 -12.41 27.22
CA LEU A 66 9.81 -12.66 28.36
C LEU A 66 9.20 -12.17 29.68
N TYR A 67 8.52 -11.02 29.68
CA TYR A 67 7.85 -10.49 30.86
C TYR A 67 6.70 -11.41 31.32
N LEU A 68 5.81 -11.78 30.38
CA LEU A 68 4.73 -12.75 30.61
C LEU A 68 5.28 -14.11 31.02
N GLY A 69 6.35 -14.56 30.36
CA GLY A 69 7.02 -15.81 30.66
C GLY A 69 7.59 -15.85 32.08
N LYS A 70 8.21 -14.75 32.55
CA LYS A 70 8.70 -14.63 33.91
C LYS A 70 7.58 -14.59 34.95
N LEU A 71 6.44 -13.96 34.63
CA LEU A 71 5.27 -13.93 35.50
C LEU A 71 4.67 -15.33 35.70
N MET A 72 4.71 -16.15 34.66
CA MET A 72 4.19 -17.52 34.65
C MET A 72 5.25 -18.58 35.00
N ASP A 73 6.46 -18.13 35.39
CA ASP A 73 7.66 -18.96 35.63
C ASP A 73 7.98 -19.95 34.49
N ASN A 74 7.51 -19.63 33.27
CA ASN A 74 7.65 -20.46 32.09
C ASN A 74 7.65 -19.60 30.83
N THR A 75 8.82 -19.48 30.21
CA THR A 75 9.03 -18.72 28.98
C THR A 75 8.17 -19.19 27.82
N VAL A 76 7.89 -20.50 27.72
CA VAL A 76 7.06 -21.07 26.63
C VAL A 76 5.63 -20.54 26.70
N LEU A 77 5.08 -20.43 27.91
CA LEU A 77 3.73 -19.87 28.12
C LEU A 77 3.68 -18.38 27.76
N GLY A 78 4.76 -17.63 28.04
CA GLY A 78 4.88 -16.23 27.65
C GLY A 78 4.80 -16.02 26.13
N PHE A 79 5.55 -16.83 25.35
CA PHE A 79 5.47 -16.78 23.89
C PHE A 79 4.10 -17.26 23.36
N LEU A 80 3.50 -18.27 23.98
CA LEU A 80 2.15 -18.73 23.63
C LEU A 80 1.07 -17.66 23.86
N ALA A 81 1.15 -16.93 24.97
CA ALA A 81 0.21 -15.86 25.27
C ALA A 81 0.31 -14.72 24.23
N VAL A 82 1.54 -14.33 23.89
CA VAL A 82 1.79 -13.28 22.87
C VAL A 82 1.34 -13.75 21.48
N SER A 83 1.56 -15.01 21.11
CA SER A 83 1.12 -15.53 19.80
C SER A 83 -0.41 -15.59 19.68
N VAL A 84 -1.12 -16.01 20.72
CA VAL A 84 -2.59 -15.98 20.77
C VAL A 84 -3.12 -14.54 20.65
N PHE A 85 -2.48 -13.58 21.33
CA PHE A 85 -2.83 -12.17 21.20
C PHE A 85 -2.69 -11.66 19.75
N TYR A 86 -1.60 -11.99 19.06
CA TYR A 86 -1.44 -11.63 17.64
C TYR A 86 -2.47 -12.31 16.74
N LEU A 87 -2.82 -13.56 17.02
CA LEU A 87 -3.85 -14.28 16.25
C LEU A 87 -5.23 -13.63 16.39
N ILE A 88 -5.57 -13.17 17.60
CA ILE A 88 -6.80 -12.40 17.85
C ILE A 88 -6.76 -11.06 17.11
N MET A 89 -5.63 -10.33 17.12
CA MET A 89 -5.47 -9.10 16.35
C MET A 89 -5.71 -9.32 14.85
N VAL A 90 -5.16 -10.39 14.28
CA VAL A 90 -5.37 -10.74 12.86
C VAL A 90 -6.83 -11.05 12.58
N LEU A 91 -7.50 -11.79 13.49
CA LEU A 91 -8.92 -12.12 13.34
C LEU A 91 -9.80 -10.86 13.38
N ILE A 92 -9.52 -9.93 14.30
CA ILE A 92 -10.22 -8.64 14.38
C ILE A 92 -9.98 -7.83 13.10
N ALA A 93 -8.75 -7.77 12.62
CA ALA A 93 -8.42 -7.08 11.37
C ALA A 93 -9.15 -7.69 10.17
N TYR A 94 -9.28 -9.02 10.12
CA TYR A 94 -10.04 -9.73 9.08
C TYR A 94 -11.53 -9.37 9.12
N LEU A 95 -12.16 -9.37 10.30
CA LEU A 95 -13.57 -8.99 10.46
C LEU A 95 -13.84 -7.52 10.11
N ILE A 96 -12.89 -6.62 10.40
CA ILE A 96 -13.00 -5.19 10.08
C ILE A 96 -12.74 -4.95 8.58
N LYS A 97 -11.89 -5.76 7.94
CA LYS A 97 -11.57 -5.66 6.51
C LYS A 97 -12.84 -5.73 5.66
N ASP A 98 -13.73 -6.67 5.94
CA ASP A 98 -14.97 -6.80 5.16
C ASP A 98 -15.88 -5.57 5.33
N LYS A 99 -15.89 -4.95 6.53
CA LYS A 99 -16.74 -3.79 6.81
C LYS A 99 -16.17 -2.46 6.31
N ILE A 100 -14.84 -2.27 6.36
CA ILE A 100 -14.18 -1.00 5.99
C ILE A 100 -13.63 -1.02 4.56
N VAL A 101 -13.01 -2.13 4.14
CA VAL A 101 -12.33 -2.21 2.84
C VAL A 101 -13.34 -2.49 1.74
N GLU A 102 -14.21 -3.50 1.87
CA GLU A 102 -15.16 -3.81 0.78
C GLU A 102 -16.25 -2.75 0.63
N GLY A 103 -16.79 -2.19 1.72
CA GLY A 103 -17.82 -1.15 1.63
C GLY A 103 -17.31 0.21 1.10
N SER A 104 -16.17 0.69 1.60
CA SER A 104 -15.67 2.04 1.30
C SER A 104 -14.76 2.09 0.07
N MET A 105 -13.88 1.10 -0.13
CA MET A 105 -13.06 1.05 -1.34
C MET A 105 -13.92 0.73 -2.55
N LEU A 106 -14.80 -0.29 -2.50
CA LEU A 106 -15.58 -0.68 -3.67
C LEU A 106 -16.56 0.42 -4.10
N GLN A 107 -17.15 1.19 -3.18
CA GLN A 107 -17.97 2.36 -3.54
C GLN A 107 -17.16 3.50 -4.14
N LYS A 108 -15.94 3.77 -3.63
CA LYS A 108 -15.06 4.79 -4.20
C LYS A 108 -14.55 4.39 -5.58
N PHE A 109 -14.12 3.14 -5.75
CA PHE A 109 -13.72 2.59 -7.06
C PHE A 109 -14.92 2.54 -8.02
N SER A 110 -16.10 2.12 -7.56
CA SER A 110 -17.32 2.09 -8.39
C SER A 110 -17.71 3.48 -8.88
N LYS A 111 -17.71 4.52 -8.02
CA LYS A 111 -18.01 5.89 -8.48
C LYS A 111 -16.96 6.46 -9.44
N ILE A 112 -15.69 6.08 -9.29
CA ILE A 112 -14.63 6.52 -10.21
C ILE A 112 -14.73 5.78 -11.55
N PHE A 113 -15.21 4.53 -11.56
CA PHE A 113 -15.24 3.68 -12.76
C PHE A 113 -16.58 3.70 -13.52
N PHE A 114 -17.70 3.94 -12.83
CA PHE A 114 -19.05 3.97 -13.43
C PHE A 114 -19.59 5.39 -13.68
N ASN A 115 -18.84 6.44 -13.33
CA ASN A 115 -19.22 7.83 -13.60
C ASN A 115 -18.38 8.46 -14.73
N GLU A 116 -17.89 7.63 -15.66
CA GLU A 116 -17.52 8.02 -17.02
C GLU A 116 -18.50 7.41 -18.02
#